data_AF-A0AA47N6U0-F1
#
_entry.id   AF-A0AA47N6U0-F1
#
_cell.length_a   1.000
_cell.length_b   1.000
_cell.length_c   1.000
_cell.angle_alpha   90.00
_cell.angle_beta   90.00
_cell.angle_gamma   90.00
#
_symmetry.space_group_name_H-M   'P 1'
#
loop_
_entity.id
_entity.type
_entity.pdbx_description
1 polymer ?
#
loop_
_entity_poly.entity_id
_entity_poly.type
_entity_poly.pdbx_seq_one_letter_code
_entity_poly.pdbx_strand_id
1 'polypeptide(L)'
;MRHFQTEEGNDTGRNNPHLGASPDGVANCSCCGRGAVEIKCPYKYHDGLKGSSDDIDFCLDKSFHLKKNHKYYHQVQLHMFVCGVQYCDFVIWTQRDLVITRVARDEEMLYTFLPIAEQFFRQSILPELLTRSMTRKGKQPTVCFHCGGPEVGKITCAKCNKHFHYECAKNKKKG
;
A
#
# COMPACT_ATOMS: atom_id res chain seq x y z
N MET A 1 -15.48 1.04 -5.65
CA MET A 1 -14.49 -0.05 -5.64
C MET A 1 -14.89 -1.01 -6.76
N ARG A 2 -14.31 -0.88 -7.96
CA ARG A 2 -14.63 -1.83 -9.04
C ARG A 2 -14.05 -3.17 -8.62
N HIS A 3 -14.92 -4.15 -8.43
CA HIS A 3 -14.52 -5.53 -8.20
C HIS A 3 -13.72 -5.99 -9.42
N PHE A 4 -12.42 -6.23 -9.26
CA PHE A 4 -11.69 -7.13 -10.13
C PHE A 4 -12.12 -8.54 -9.76
N GLN A 5 -13.36 -8.90 -10.11
CA GLN A 5 -13.73 -10.31 -10.19
C GLN A 5 -13.06 -10.88 -11.43
N THR A 6 -12.37 -11.99 -11.21
CA THR A 6 -11.72 -12.81 -12.22
C THR A 6 -12.78 -13.41 -13.14
N GLU A 7 -13.30 -12.64 -14.09
CA GLU A 7 -14.29 -13.21 -15.02
C GLU A 7 -13.63 -14.13 -16.05
N GLU A 8 -12.37 -13.92 -16.43
CA GLU A 8 -11.67 -14.81 -17.38
C GLU A 8 -10.14 -14.91 -17.15
N GLY A 9 -9.72 -15.24 -15.94
CA GLY A 9 -8.29 -15.38 -15.62
C GLY A 9 -8.04 -16.55 -14.67
N ASN A 10 -7.07 -17.39 -15.04
CA ASN A 10 -6.52 -18.59 -14.40
C ASN A 10 -6.92 -18.86 -12.93
N ASP A 11 -7.18 -20.14 -12.63
CA ASP A 11 -7.77 -20.73 -11.40
C ASP A 11 -7.06 -20.38 -10.06
N THR A 12 -5.93 -19.69 -10.10
CA THR A 12 -5.06 -19.42 -8.95
C THR A 12 -5.69 -18.51 -7.90
N GLY A 13 -6.37 -17.43 -8.29
CA GLY A 13 -7.06 -16.53 -7.36
C GLY A 13 -8.30 -17.17 -6.72
N ARG A 14 -9.04 -17.99 -7.48
CA ARG A 14 -10.24 -18.69 -6.98
C ARG A 14 -9.90 -19.77 -5.96
N ASN A 15 -8.76 -20.45 -6.13
CA ASN A 15 -8.26 -21.43 -5.18
C ASN A 15 -7.65 -20.83 -3.91
N ASN A 16 -7.45 -19.49 -3.86
CA ASN A 16 -6.86 -18.79 -2.73
C ASN A 16 -7.72 -17.56 -2.33
N PRO A 17 -8.93 -17.75 -1.79
CA PRO A 17 -9.89 -16.66 -1.55
C PRO A 17 -9.43 -15.63 -0.51
N HIS A 18 -8.40 -15.96 0.27
CA HIS A 18 -7.79 -15.05 1.23
C HIS A 18 -6.76 -14.09 0.59
N LEU A 19 -6.39 -14.33 -0.67
CA LEU A 19 -5.48 -13.49 -1.44
C LEU A 19 -6.27 -12.60 -2.39
N GLY A 20 -5.98 -11.31 -2.37
CA GLY A 20 -6.60 -10.31 -3.24
C GLY A 20 -5.55 -9.44 -3.93
N ALA A 21 -5.92 -8.90 -5.09
CA ALA A 21 -5.12 -7.95 -5.85
C ALA A 21 -6.02 -6.89 -6.47
N SER A 22 -5.48 -5.70 -6.66
CA SER A 22 -6.15 -4.59 -7.34
C SER A 22 -5.09 -3.85 -8.17
N PRO A 23 -4.68 -4.38 -9.33
CA PRO A 23 -3.76 -3.69 -10.20
C PRO A 23 -4.36 -2.36 -10.67
N ASP A 24 -3.52 -1.37 -10.94
CA ASP A 24 -3.94 -0.06 -11.45
C ASP A 24 -4.55 -0.16 -12.86
N GLY A 25 -4.14 -1.19 -13.62
CA GLY A 25 -4.72 -1.48 -14.93
C GLY A 25 -4.43 -2.89 -15.45
N VAL A 26 -4.96 -3.17 -16.63
CA VAL A 26 -4.72 -4.41 -17.39
C VAL A 26 -4.26 -4.01 -18.78
N ALA A 27 -3.11 -4.54 -19.18
CA ALA A 27 -2.61 -4.44 -20.55
C ALA A 27 -3.12 -5.62 -21.37
N ASN A 28 -3.38 -5.39 -22.66
CA ASN A 28 -3.71 -6.44 -23.61
C ASN A 28 -2.84 -6.27 -24.87
N CYS A 29 -1.78 -7.05 -25.01
CA CYS A 29 -0.96 -7.09 -26.23
C CYS A 29 -1.38 -8.27 -27.10
N SER A 30 -1.51 -8.05 -28.41
CA SER A 30 -1.61 -9.14 -29.39
C SER A 30 -0.39 -10.08 -29.36
N CYS A 31 0.76 -9.56 -28.93
CA CYS A 31 2.04 -10.25 -28.87
C CYS A 31 2.27 -11.04 -27.56
N CYS A 32 1.91 -10.45 -26.42
CA CYS A 32 2.23 -10.97 -25.08
C CYS A 32 1.00 -11.46 -24.33
N GLY A 33 -0.20 -11.29 -24.89
CA GLY A 33 -1.46 -11.53 -24.20
C GLY A 33 -1.77 -10.48 -23.14
N ARG A 34 -2.46 -10.92 -22.10
CA ARG A 34 -2.92 -10.08 -20.99
C ARG A 34 -1.82 -9.92 -19.93
N GLY A 35 -1.62 -8.68 -19.47
CA GLY A 35 -0.69 -8.33 -18.40
C GLY A 35 -1.33 -7.39 -17.37
N ALA A 36 -0.69 -7.26 -16.21
CA ALA A 36 -1.05 -6.24 -15.23
C ALA A 36 -0.32 -4.91 -15.53
N VAL A 37 -0.87 -3.82 -15.01
CA VAL A 37 -0.19 -2.52 -14.97
C VAL A 37 -0.22 -2.03 -13.53
N GLU A 38 0.93 -1.60 -13.02
CA GLU A 38 1.07 -1.00 -11.70
C GLU A 38 1.82 0.33 -11.83
N ILE A 39 1.20 1.42 -11.39
CA ILE A 39 1.69 2.78 -11.52
C ILE A 39 2.10 3.30 -10.15
N LYS A 40 3.30 3.85 -10.06
CA LYS A 40 3.82 4.51 -8.87
C LYS A 40 4.25 5.93 -9.19
N CYS A 41 3.80 6.86 -8.36
CA CYS A 41 4.18 8.27 -8.40
C CYS A 41 4.94 8.61 -7.10
N PRO A 42 6.26 8.36 -7.03
CA PRO A 42 6.98 8.47 -5.78
C PRO A 42 7.17 9.94 -5.39
N TYR A 43 6.53 10.37 -4.30
CA TYR A 43 6.54 11.75 -3.82
C TYR A 43 7.95 12.34 -3.66
N LYS A 44 8.90 11.55 -3.14
CA LYS A 44 10.30 11.96 -2.95
C LYS A 44 10.97 12.39 -4.28
N TYR A 45 10.57 11.80 -5.39
CA TYR A 45 11.12 12.06 -6.73
C TYR A 45 10.07 12.69 -7.65
N HIS A 46 9.08 13.41 -7.09
CA HIS A 46 7.98 13.99 -7.86
C HIS A 46 8.46 14.90 -9.00
N ASP A 47 9.55 15.63 -8.81
CA ASP A 47 10.12 16.49 -9.83
C ASP A 47 10.91 15.69 -10.88
N GLY A 48 11.34 14.45 -10.64
CA GLY A 48 12.13 13.66 -11.59
C GLY A 48 13.12 12.71 -10.91
N LEU A 49 13.73 11.84 -11.71
CA LEU A 49 14.49 10.67 -11.25
C LEU A 49 16.00 10.89 -11.17
N LYS A 50 16.49 12.11 -11.40
CA LYS A 50 17.94 12.40 -11.33
C LYS A 50 18.49 12.06 -9.94
N GLY A 51 19.49 11.17 -9.89
CA GLY A 51 20.11 10.68 -8.64
C GLY A 51 19.27 9.68 -7.84
N SER A 52 18.06 9.33 -8.30
CA SER A 52 17.19 8.35 -7.61
C SER A 52 17.84 6.97 -7.52
N SER A 53 18.62 6.57 -8.53
CA SER A 53 19.29 5.27 -8.56
C SER A 53 20.39 5.08 -7.51
N ASP A 54 20.91 6.17 -6.93
CA ASP A 54 21.90 6.13 -5.85
C ASP A 54 21.23 6.04 -4.46
N ASP A 55 19.91 6.22 -4.42
CA ASP A 55 19.11 6.02 -3.22
C ASP A 55 18.80 4.54 -3.02
N ILE A 56 19.20 4.01 -1.87
CA ILE A 56 18.98 2.61 -1.52
C ILE A 56 17.49 2.27 -1.44
N ASP A 57 16.66 3.24 -1.03
CA ASP A 57 15.21 3.09 -0.86
C ASP A 57 14.45 3.24 -2.19
N PHE A 58 15.11 3.70 -3.27
CA PHE A 58 14.46 3.79 -4.57
C PHE A 58 14.19 2.40 -5.14
N CYS A 59 13.03 2.23 -5.77
CA CYS A 59 12.55 0.92 -6.18
C CYS A 59 13.26 0.34 -7.41
N LEU A 60 13.87 1.17 -8.27
CA LEU A 60 14.56 0.72 -9.47
C LEU A 60 16.08 0.67 -9.26
N ASP A 61 16.74 -0.26 -9.93
CA ASP A 61 18.21 -0.29 -10.02
C ASP A 61 18.74 0.69 -11.07
N LYS A 62 20.07 0.71 -11.28
CA LYS A 62 20.73 1.59 -12.25
C LYS A 62 20.38 1.26 -13.71
N SER A 63 19.81 0.09 -13.96
CA SER A 63 19.32 -0.36 -15.27
C SER A 63 17.80 -0.17 -15.41
N PHE A 64 17.16 0.55 -14.48
CA PHE A 64 15.72 0.78 -14.40
C PHE A 64 14.87 -0.49 -14.20
N HIS A 65 15.45 -1.58 -13.73
CA HIS A 65 14.68 -2.76 -13.34
C HIS A 65 14.18 -2.64 -11.91
N LEU A 66 12.98 -3.16 -11.64
CA LEU A 66 12.43 -3.23 -10.29
C LEU A 66 13.28 -4.17 -9.42
N LYS A 67 13.85 -3.63 -8.34
CA LYS A 67 14.70 -4.40 -7.41
C LYS A 67 13.89 -5.53 -6.76
N LYS A 68 14.38 -6.77 -6.84
CA LYS A 68 13.69 -7.97 -6.30
C LYS A 68 13.42 -7.93 -4.79
N ASN A 69 14.27 -7.22 -4.04
CA ASN A 69 14.13 -7.04 -2.58
C ASN A 69 13.22 -5.86 -2.19
N HIS A 70 12.66 -5.12 -3.16
CA HIS A 70 11.78 -4.00 -2.88
C HIS A 70 10.34 -4.46 -2.70
N LYS A 71 9.59 -3.86 -1.76
CA LYS A 71 8.18 -4.21 -1.47
C LYS A 71 7.25 -4.24 -2.69
N TYR A 72 7.50 -3.36 -3.67
CA TYR A 72 6.72 -3.33 -4.91
C TYR A 72 6.94 -4.58 -5.77
N TYR A 73 8.11 -5.24 -5.71
CA TYR A 73 8.33 -6.51 -6.40
C TYR A 73 7.40 -7.58 -5.86
N HIS A 74 7.33 -7.74 -4.53
CA HIS A 74 6.39 -8.67 -3.89
C HIS A 74 4.93 -8.36 -4.25
N GLN A 75 4.57 -7.07 -4.29
CA GLN A 75 3.22 -6.63 -4.68
C GLN A 75 2.87 -7.03 -6.12
N VAL A 76 3.75 -6.74 -7.10
CA VAL A 76 3.47 -7.08 -8.50
C VAL A 76 3.47 -8.58 -8.74
N GLN A 77 4.32 -9.34 -8.05
CA GLN A 77 4.29 -10.81 -8.11
C GLN A 77 2.95 -11.37 -7.62
N LEU A 78 2.45 -10.88 -6.48
CA LEU A 78 1.13 -11.26 -5.97
C LEU A 78 0.01 -10.84 -6.92
N HIS A 79 0.07 -9.64 -7.51
CA HIS A 79 -0.90 -9.19 -8.52
C HIS A 79 -0.93 -10.15 -9.72
N MET A 80 0.24 -10.54 -10.25
CA MET A 80 0.33 -11.48 -11.37
C MET A 80 -0.21 -12.86 -11.00
N PHE A 81 0.06 -13.34 -9.78
CA PHE A 81 -0.49 -14.59 -9.25
C PHE A 81 -2.02 -14.57 -9.17
N VAL A 82 -2.60 -13.55 -8.54
CA VAL A 82 -4.05 -13.44 -8.33
C VAL A 82 -4.79 -13.19 -9.65
N CYS A 83 -4.23 -12.35 -10.53
CA CYS A 83 -4.85 -12.02 -11.81
C CYS A 83 -4.62 -13.08 -12.90
N GLY A 84 -3.77 -14.08 -12.65
CA GLY A 84 -3.46 -15.13 -13.61
C GLY A 84 -2.72 -14.65 -14.86
N VAL A 85 -1.87 -13.63 -14.73
CA VAL A 85 -1.08 -13.05 -15.84
C VAL A 85 0.41 -13.34 -15.68
N GLN A 86 1.17 -13.22 -16.77
CA GLN A 86 2.60 -13.59 -16.83
C GLN A 86 3.57 -12.42 -16.72
N TYR A 87 3.06 -11.19 -16.82
CA TYR A 87 3.87 -9.99 -16.68
C TYR A 87 3.08 -8.84 -16.08
N CYS A 88 3.82 -7.88 -15.53
CA CYS A 88 3.33 -6.59 -15.09
C CYS A 88 4.19 -5.50 -15.72
N ASP A 89 3.56 -4.53 -16.39
CA ASP A 89 4.23 -3.30 -16.79
C ASP A 89 4.24 -2.35 -15.58
N PHE A 90 5.41 -2.24 -14.94
CA PHE A 90 5.61 -1.40 -13.76
C PHE A 90 6.04 0.00 -14.21
N VAL A 91 5.22 0.99 -13.86
CA VAL A 91 5.35 2.37 -14.32
C VAL A 91 5.77 3.26 -13.16
N ILE A 92 6.87 3.99 -13.34
CA ILE A 92 7.23 5.13 -12.49
C ILE A 92 6.92 6.41 -13.25
N TRP A 93 6.02 7.20 -12.69
CA TRP A 93 5.65 8.50 -13.25
C TRP A 93 6.03 9.63 -12.30
N THR A 94 6.67 10.65 -12.87
CA THR A 94 7.04 11.90 -12.21
C THR A 94 6.68 13.07 -13.12
N GLN A 95 6.89 14.31 -12.69
CA GLN A 95 6.62 15.48 -13.54
C GLN A 95 7.53 15.57 -14.77
N ARG A 96 8.76 15.02 -14.70
CA ARG A 96 9.74 15.10 -15.79
C ARG A 96 9.99 13.78 -16.50
N ASP A 97 9.88 12.66 -15.79
CA ASP A 97 10.28 11.34 -16.26
C ASP A 97 9.13 10.33 -16.20
N LEU A 98 9.06 9.47 -17.22
CA LEU A 98 8.22 8.29 -17.30
C LEU A 98 9.12 7.08 -17.57
N VAL A 99 9.13 6.12 -16.65
CA VAL A 99 9.86 4.86 -16.81
C VAL A 99 8.87 3.71 -16.79
N ILE A 100 8.96 2.82 -17.77
CA ILE A 100 8.16 1.60 -17.84
C ILE A 100 9.13 0.42 -17.89
N THR A 101 9.07 -0.45 -16.88
CA THR A 101 9.83 -1.70 -16.86
C THR A 101 8.88 -2.88 -16.79
N ARG A 102 9.09 -3.87 -17.67
CA ARG A 102 8.32 -5.10 -17.62
C ARG A 102 8.90 -6.04 -16.58
N VAL A 103 8.07 -6.47 -15.65
CA VAL A 103 8.41 -7.47 -14.63
C VAL A 103 7.76 -8.78 -15.02
N ALA A 104 8.56 -9.83 -15.20
CA ALA A 104 8.07 -11.18 -15.43
C ALA A 104 7.61 -11.83 -14.13
N ARG A 105 6.64 -12.74 -14.23
CA ARG A 105 6.24 -13.59 -13.11
C ARG A 105 7.40 -14.47 -12.67
N ASP A 106 7.64 -14.49 -11.36
CA ASP A 106 8.74 -15.20 -10.70
C ASP A 106 8.12 -16.34 -9.87
N GLU A 107 8.00 -17.52 -10.48
CA GLU A 107 7.33 -18.67 -9.85
C GLU A 107 8.11 -19.20 -8.63
N GLU A 108 9.43 -19.08 -8.60
CA GLU A 108 10.27 -19.49 -7.47
C GLU A 108 10.00 -18.61 -6.25
N MET A 109 9.93 -17.29 -6.46
CA MET A 109 9.57 -16.35 -5.42
C MET A 109 8.14 -16.61 -4.90
N LEU A 110 7.18 -16.84 -5.80
CA LEU A 110 5.79 -17.14 -5.42
C LEU A 110 5.68 -18.45 -4.63
N TYR A 111 6.39 -19.50 -5.06
CA TYR A 111 6.41 -20.79 -4.35
C TYR A 111 6.90 -20.65 -2.90
N THR A 112 7.86 -19.76 -2.68
CA THR A 112 8.40 -19.48 -1.33
C THR A 112 7.48 -18.56 -0.53
N PHE A 113 6.88 -17.56 -1.15
CA PHE A 113 6.14 -16.50 -0.47
C PHE A 113 4.68 -16.87 -0.13
N LEU A 114 4.00 -17.62 -1.00
CA LEU A 114 2.57 -17.94 -0.82
C LEU A 114 2.27 -18.71 0.47
N PRO A 115 3.06 -19.73 0.89
CA PRO A 115 2.85 -20.40 2.17
C PRO A 115 3.00 -19.47 3.37
N ILE A 116 3.92 -18.51 3.30
CA ILE A 116 4.13 -17.50 4.35
C ILE A 116 2.92 -16.56 4.43
N ALA A 117 2.39 -16.13 3.28
CA ALA A 117 1.19 -15.31 3.21
C ALA A 117 -0.03 -16.03 3.76
N GLU A 118 -0.20 -17.33 3.45
CA GLU A 118 -1.27 -18.16 4.00
C GLU A 118 -1.14 -18.32 5.52
N GLN A 119 0.08 -18.60 6.01
CA GLN A 119 0.33 -18.72 7.43
C GLN A 119 0.02 -17.42 8.17
N PHE A 120 0.46 -16.27 7.63
CA PHE A 120 0.14 -14.96 8.20
C PHE A 120 -1.36 -14.68 8.20
N PHE A 121 -2.07 -15.04 7.13
CA PHE A 121 -3.53 -14.94 7.09
C PHE A 121 -4.17 -15.75 8.21
N ARG A 122 -3.82 -17.04 8.34
CA ARG A 122 -4.40 -17.94 9.35
C ARG A 122 -4.06 -17.55 10.78
N GLN A 123 -2.85 -17.06 11.04
CA GLN A 123 -2.36 -16.80 12.40
C GLN A 123 -2.60 -15.37 12.88
N SER A 124 -2.75 -14.41 11.97
CA SER A 124 -2.86 -12.99 12.32
C SER A 124 -4.15 -12.35 11.81
N ILE A 125 -4.47 -12.52 10.53
CA ILE A 125 -5.61 -11.83 9.92
C ILE A 125 -6.94 -12.50 10.29
N LEU A 126 -7.04 -13.82 10.14
CA LEU A 126 -8.27 -14.56 10.42
C LEU A 126 -8.72 -14.44 11.89
N PRO A 127 -7.85 -14.60 12.91
CA PRO A 127 -8.23 -14.37 14.28
C PRO A 127 -8.72 -12.95 14.51
N GLU A 128 -8.09 -11.94 13.88
CA GLU A 128 -8.52 -10.56 14.02
C GLU A 128 -9.88 -10.29 13.38
N LEU A 129 -10.15 -10.87 12.20
CA LEU A 129 -11.45 -10.76 11.54
C LEU A 129 -12.58 -11.36 12.39
N LEU A 130 -12.30 -12.45 13.13
CA LEU A 130 -13.28 -13.13 13.98
C LEU A 130 -13.44 -12.47 15.35
N THR A 131 -12.34 -12.02 15.96
CA THR A 131 -12.32 -11.58 17.37
C THR A 131 -12.35 -10.06 17.54
N ARG A 132 -11.94 -9.29 16.52
CA ARG A 132 -11.79 -7.83 16.60
C ARG A 132 -10.89 -7.39 17.77
N SER A 133 -9.94 -8.23 18.15
CA SER A 133 -9.10 -8.04 19.34
C SER A 133 -8.14 -6.84 19.22
N MET A 134 -7.73 -6.50 18.00
CA MET A 134 -6.78 -5.46 17.64
C MET A 134 -7.45 -4.21 17.10
N THR A 135 -8.75 -4.23 16.74
CA THR A 135 -9.51 -2.99 16.62
C THR A 135 -9.36 -2.24 17.93
N ARG A 136 -8.58 -1.15 17.88
CA ARG A 136 -8.39 -0.23 19.00
C ARG A 136 -9.75 -0.07 19.66
N LYS A 137 -9.88 -0.49 20.93
CA LYS A 137 -10.90 0.10 21.81
C LYS A 137 -10.84 1.58 21.49
N GLY A 138 -11.88 2.12 20.85
CA GLY A 138 -11.81 3.47 20.27
C GLY A 138 -11.19 4.36 21.33
N LYS A 139 -10.10 5.08 21.00
CA LYS A 139 -9.57 6.07 21.95
C LYS A 139 -10.78 6.87 22.39
N GLN A 140 -11.09 6.86 23.68
CA GLN A 140 -12.24 7.62 24.17
C GLN A 140 -12.12 9.03 23.59
N PRO A 141 -13.21 9.61 23.07
CA PRO A 141 -13.16 10.93 22.46
C PRO A 141 -12.45 11.88 23.42
N THR A 142 -11.33 12.45 22.97
CA THR A 142 -10.57 13.35 23.82
C THR A 142 -11.33 14.66 23.90
N VAL A 143 -11.95 14.93 25.05
CA VAL A 143 -12.68 16.17 25.31
C VAL A 143 -11.71 17.32 25.59
N CYS A 144 -12.13 18.54 25.25
CA CYS A 144 -11.41 19.73 25.66
C CYS A 144 -11.38 19.84 27.20
N PHE A 145 -10.19 19.96 27.79
CA PHE A 145 -10.02 20.07 29.24
C PHE A 145 -10.65 21.34 29.84
N HIS A 146 -10.93 22.35 29.02
CA HIS A 146 -11.53 23.60 29.48
C HIS A 146 -13.07 23.59 29.44
N CYS A 147 -13.69 23.13 28.35
CA CYS A 147 -15.15 23.21 28.18
C CYS A 147 -15.85 21.85 28.13
N GLY A 148 -15.11 20.72 28.15
CA GLY A 148 -15.68 19.38 28.01
C GLY A 148 -16.24 19.06 26.62
N GLY A 149 -16.13 19.99 25.67
CA GLY A 149 -16.68 19.82 24.32
C GLY A 149 -15.93 18.78 23.46
N PRO A 150 -16.57 18.29 22.38
CA PRO A 150 -16.04 17.25 21.51
C PRO A 150 -14.79 17.69 20.74
N GLU A 151 -14.08 16.72 20.12
CA GLU A 151 -12.78 16.93 19.46
C GLU A 151 -12.91 17.72 18.15
N VAL A 152 -12.91 19.06 18.24
CA VAL A 152 -12.92 19.98 17.09
C VAL A 152 -11.75 20.95 17.20
N GLY A 153 -10.72 20.80 16.35
CA GLY A 153 -9.54 21.66 16.34
C GLY A 153 -8.66 21.50 17.59
N LYS A 154 -7.62 20.66 17.49
CA LYS A 154 -6.84 20.18 18.64
C LYS A 154 -5.54 20.96 18.87
N ILE A 155 -5.35 21.45 20.11
CA ILE A 155 -4.04 21.79 20.67
C ILE A 155 -3.78 20.91 21.89
N THR A 156 -2.61 20.28 21.96
CA THR A 156 -2.16 19.54 23.15
C THR A 156 -1.10 20.34 23.88
N CYS A 157 -1.28 20.56 25.19
CA CYS A 157 -0.27 21.22 26.01
C CYS A 157 0.92 20.31 26.27
N ALA A 158 2.13 20.70 25.86
CA ALA A 158 3.35 19.92 26.06
C ALA A 158 3.71 19.68 27.54
N LYS A 159 3.25 20.56 28.46
CA LYS A 159 3.57 20.44 29.90
C LYS A 159 2.66 19.47 30.65
N CYS A 160 1.35 19.49 30.38
CA CYS A 160 0.37 18.70 31.13
C CYS A 160 -0.36 17.64 30.29
N ASN A 161 -0.01 17.52 29.01
CA ASN A 161 -0.59 16.59 28.03
C ASN A 161 -2.12 16.67 27.90
N LYS A 162 -2.72 17.79 28.31
CA LYS A 162 -4.16 18.06 28.23
C LYS A 162 -4.53 18.64 26.87
N HIS A 163 -5.71 18.29 26.38
CA HIS A 163 -6.25 18.74 25.11
C HIS A 163 -7.13 19.98 25.30
N PHE A 164 -7.04 20.91 24.35
CA PHE A 164 -7.82 22.14 24.34
C PHE A 164 -8.27 22.45 22.92
N HIS A 165 -9.43 23.09 22.78
CA HIS A 165 -9.76 23.80 21.54
C HIS A 165 -8.83 24.99 21.35
N TYR A 166 -8.59 25.37 20.09
CA TYR A 166 -7.80 26.56 19.75
C TYR A 166 -8.27 27.81 20.50
N GLU A 167 -9.59 28.03 20.59
CA GLU A 167 -10.19 29.18 21.30
C GLU A 167 -10.01 29.07 22.83
N CYS A 168 -10.26 27.88 23.40
CA CYS A 168 -10.06 27.65 24.84
C CYS A 168 -8.59 27.81 25.28
N ALA A 169 -7.64 27.52 24.39
CA ALA A 169 -6.21 27.72 24.68
C ALA A 169 -5.83 29.21 24.72
N LYS A 170 -6.48 30.07 23.92
CA LYS A 170 -6.22 31.52 23.89
C LYS A 170 -6.66 32.20 25.20
N ASN A 171 -7.74 31.73 25.82
CA ASN A 171 -8.28 32.30 27.07
C ASN A 171 -7.42 32.04 28.31
N LYS A 172 -6.40 31.17 28.24
CA LYS A 172 -5.44 30.94 29.34
C LYS A 172 -4.31 31.96 29.45
N LYS A 173 -4.18 32.91 28.51
CA LYS A 173 -3.10 33.91 28.52
C LYS A 173 -3.37 35.14 29.39
N LYS A 174 -4.41 35.14 30.24
CA LYS A 174 -4.83 36.30 31.05
C LYS A 174 -4.86 36.06 32.59
N GLY A 175 -4.12 35.09 33.10
CA GLY A 175 -3.97 34.86 34.54
C GLY A 175 -2.52 34.65 34.90
#